data_AF-A0A383V814-F1
#
_entry.id   AF-A0A383V814-F1
#
_cell.length_a   1.000
_cell.length_b   1.000
_cell.length_c   1.000
_cell.angle_alpha   90.00
_cell.angle_beta   90.00
_cell.angle_gamma   90.00
#
_symmetry.space_group_name_H-M   'P 1'
#
loop_
_entity.id
_entity.type
_entity.pdbx_description
1 polymer ?
#
loop_
_entity_poly.entity_id
_entity_poly.type
_entity_poly.pdbx_seq_one_letter_code
_entity_poly.pdbx_strand_id
1 'polypeptide(L)'
;MGAHLSTVHGQVKEQFQKKDQGSKGYLTLKEVMGIRPLYNLNPSHVGVLYQVDKDCDGRFTLEELLAFASFAHSYARLHHTLDSSYMAAGLASLRMWRDLREDSGREQFVDWAMQLFVGGYEVTQLEGQGDELYVHRKALKALHVLFDMERNLGVDYQALLDMMQAAAEEQQLLDPDNPDHDDWVPLDVLRLFTESLTDGMSGIMESFFSDDAEQVLAGVEEGTAAVQEAAAAAEAAAATGAVPGLQRNTNSSRISSARRVAGQKSTLGRSPVPPLGPPPSAAGGASRRGGGLGLPVTPLKLSTLATQAL
;
A
#
# COMPACT_ATOMS: atom_id res chain seq x y z
N MET A 1 10.09 30.48 4.77
CA MET A 1 9.26 29.27 4.58
C MET A 1 10.07 27.97 4.54
N GLY A 2 11.36 27.97 4.13
CA GLY A 2 12.20 26.75 4.13
C GLY A 2 12.45 26.10 5.51
N ALA A 3 12.32 26.85 6.61
CA ALA A 3 12.65 26.36 7.96
C ALA A 3 11.80 25.14 8.42
N HIS A 4 10.54 25.04 7.98
CA HIS A 4 9.70 23.88 8.35
C HIS A 4 10.08 22.62 7.58
N LEU A 5 10.31 22.73 6.27
CA LEU A 5 10.73 21.58 5.46
C LEU A 5 12.12 21.08 5.86
N SER A 6 13.06 21.99 6.13
CA SER A 6 14.37 21.61 6.66
C SER A 6 14.28 20.89 8.00
N THR A 7 13.33 21.27 8.85
CA THR A 7 13.07 20.59 10.13
C THR A 7 12.51 19.20 9.90
N VAL A 8 11.54 19.03 8.99
CA VAL A 8 10.97 17.72 8.65
C VAL A 8 12.04 16.81 8.07
N HIS A 9 12.83 17.27 7.09
CA HIS A 9 13.93 16.49 6.51
C HIS A 9 14.96 16.11 7.57
N GLY A 10 15.30 17.01 8.50
CA GLY A 10 16.18 16.70 9.62
C GLY A 10 15.63 15.57 10.49
N GLN A 11 14.34 15.60 10.82
CA GLN A 11 13.66 14.55 11.58
C GLN A 11 13.60 13.21 10.83
N VAL A 12 13.38 13.22 9.51
CA VAL A 12 13.41 11.98 8.71
C VAL A 12 14.81 11.38 8.69
N LYS A 13 15.84 12.20 8.45
CA LYS A 13 17.25 11.77 8.46
C LYS A 13 17.67 11.17 9.80
N GLU A 14 17.33 11.83 10.91
CA GLU A 14 17.65 11.34 12.26
C GLU A 14 16.99 9.97 12.53
N GLN A 15 15.71 9.82 12.16
CA GLN A 15 14.98 8.57 12.37
C GLN A 15 15.49 7.45 11.47
N PHE A 16 15.79 7.76 10.21
CA PHE A 16 16.40 6.81 9.28
C PHE A 16 17.71 6.29 9.83
N GLN A 17 18.65 7.17 10.19
CA GLN A 17 19.95 6.80 10.74
C GLN A 17 19.81 5.96 12.02
N LYS A 18 18.84 6.30 12.88
CA LYS A 18 18.56 5.53 14.10
C LYS A 18 18.07 4.11 13.80
N LYS A 19 17.31 3.90 12.73
CA LYS A 19 16.72 2.60 12.37
C LYS A 19 17.64 1.74 11.51
N ASP A 20 18.32 2.34 10.54
CA ASP A 20 19.30 1.68 9.65
C ASP A 20 20.54 1.19 10.43
N GLN A 21 20.77 1.72 11.64
CA GLN A 21 21.98 1.47 12.43
C GLN A 21 23.26 1.86 11.66
N GLY A 22 23.13 2.67 10.60
CA GLY A 22 24.21 3.28 9.82
C GLY A 22 24.94 2.35 8.87
N SER A 23 24.33 1.25 8.40
CA SER A 23 25.10 0.22 7.65
C SER A 23 24.47 -0.30 6.35
N LYS A 24 23.14 -0.32 6.20
CA LYS A 24 22.51 -0.96 5.05
C LYS A 24 22.16 0.03 3.94
N GLY A 25 21.89 1.28 4.31
CA GLY A 25 21.46 2.32 3.38
C GLY A 25 19.97 2.23 3.00
N TYR A 26 19.22 1.35 3.64
CA TYR A 26 17.77 1.19 3.47
C TYR A 26 17.13 0.65 4.76
N LEU A 27 15.84 0.89 4.93
CA LEU A 27 15.02 0.28 5.98
C LEU A 27 14.21 -0.89 5.43
N THR A 28 14.01 -1.92 6.23
CA THR A 28 13.05 -3.00 5.95
C THR A 28 11.63 -2.60 6.38
N LEU A 29 10.62 -3.39 6.00
CA LEU A 29 9.23 -3.18 6.45
C LEU A 29 9.14 -3.01 7.99
N LYS A 30 9.79 -3.89 8.74
CA LYS A 30 9.82 -3.85 10.22
C LYS A 30 10.41 -2.54 10.75
N GLU A 31 11.42 -2.02 10.09
CA GLU A 31 12.12 -0.81 10.50
C GLU A 31 11.35 0.46 10.15
N VAL A 32 10.81 0.53 8.92
CA VAL A 32 10.01 1.66 8.44
C VAL A 32 8.69 1.78 9.20
N MET A 33 8.00 0.68 9.54
CA MET A 33 6.80 0.74 10.38
C MET A 33 7.08 1.29 11.79
N GLY A 34 8.35 1.24 12.22
CA GLY A 34 8.79 1.76 13.51
C GLY A 34 9.23 3.23 13.50
N ILE A 35 9.20 3.93 12.36
CA ILE A 35 9.45 5.39 12.32
C ILE A 35 8.20 6.15 12.77
N ARG A 36 8.39 7.33 13.35
CA ARG A 36 7.30 8.24 13.68
C ARG A 36 6.62 8.72 12.40
N PRO A 37 5.33 9.07 12.46
CA PRO A 37 4.60 9.57 11.30
C PRO A 37 5.34 10.67 10.53
N LEU A 38 5.50 10.46 9.23
CA LEU A 38 6.14 11.42 8.32
C LEU A 38 5.12 12.51 8.02
N TYR A 39 5.23 13.67 8.67
CA TYR A 39 4.25 14.75 8.49
C TYR A 39 2.81 14.33 8.87
N ASN A 40 2.66 13.58 9.97
CA ASN A 40 1.41 12.94 10.42
C ASN A 40 0.88 11.83 9.50
N LEU A 41 1.63 11.42 8.47
CA LEU A 41 1.30 10.22 7.69
C LEU A 41 1.82 8.99 8.38
N ASN A 42 0.92 8.03 8.63
CA ASN A 42 1.28 6.76 9.21
C ASN A 42 2.02 5.90 8.17
N PRO A 43 3.31 5.57 8.37
CA PRO A 43 4.05 4.67 7.49
C PRO A 43 3.54 3.23 7.55
N SER A 44 2.55 2.91 8.39
CA SER A 44 1.92 1.58 8.42
C SER A 44 0.78 1.43 7.41
N HIS A 45 0.48 2.46 6.62
CA HIS A 45 -0.57 2.41 5.62
C HIS A 45 -0.02 1.87 4.29
N VAL A 46 -0.59 0.78 3.76
CA VAL A 46 -0.07 0.09 2.55
C VAL A 46 0.12 1.00 1.34
N GLY A 47 -0.88 1.84 1.02
CA GLY A 47 -0.76 2.78 -0.10
C GLY A 47 0.35 3.83 0.10
N VAL A 48 0.67 4.18 1.36
CA VAL A 48 1.77 5.11 1.67
C VAL A 48 3.10 4.42 1.43
N LEU A 49 3.28 3.19 1.93
CA LEU A 49 4.51 2.42 1.68
C LEU A 49 4.74 2.19 0.19
N TYR A 50 3.70 1.78 -0.53
CA TYR A 50 3.76 1.59 -1.99
C TYR A 50 4.16 2.86 -2.74
N GLN A 51 3.74 4.03 -2.26
CA GLN A 51 4.13 5.30 -2.88
C GLN A 51 5.52 5.78 -2.47
N VAL A 52 6.03 5.36 -1.31
CA VAL A 52 7.39 5.67 -0.87
C VAL A 52 8.40 4.83 -1.65
N ASP A 53 8.18 3.51 -1.71
CA ASP A 53 9.02 2.53 -2.40
C ASP A 53 8.75 2.58 -3.91
N LYS A 54 9.54 3.39 -4.61
CA LYS A 54 9.25 3.76 -6.01
C LYS A 54 9.67 2.72 -7.02
N ASP A 55 10.72 1.98 -6.71
CA ASP A 55 11.21 0.87 -7.53
C ASP A 55 10.59 -0.48 -7.13
N CYS A 56 9.74 -0.49 -6.10
CA CYS A 56 8.99 -1.65 -5.64
C CYS A 56 9.91 -2.81 -5.23
N ASP A 57 11.06 -2.49 -4.62
CA ASP A 57 12.06 -3.47 -4.21
C ASP A 57 11.89 -3.97 -2.75
N GLY A 58 10.88 -3.44 -2.04
CA GLY A 58 10.57 -3.78 -0.66
C GLY A 58 11.52 -3.13 0.37
N ARG A 59 12.37 -2.21 -0.06
CA ARG A 59 13.35 -1.49 0.75
C ARG A 59 13.04 0.00 0.70
N PHE A 60 13.29 0.68 1.81
CA PHE A 60 12.98 2.10 1.92
C PHE A 60 14.26 2.89 2.11
N THR A 61 14.72 3.54 1.05
CA THR A 61 15.92 4.38 1.10
C THR A 61 15.63 5.72 1.76
N LEU A 62 16.70 6.41 2.20
CA LEU A 62 16.56 7.77 2.74
C LEU A 62 16.03 8.73 1.68
N GLU A 63 16.43 8.56 0.42
CA GLU A 63 16.01 9.41 -0.69
C GLU A 63 14.49 9.33 -0.91
N GLU A 64 13.94 8.13 -0.94
CA GLU A 64 12.51 7.88 -1.07
C GLU A 64 11.70 8.48 0.07
N LEU A 65 12.15 8.29 1.32
CA LEU A 65 11.48 8.84 2.50
C LEU A 65 11.50 10.38 2.48
N LEU A 66 12.59 11.00 2.02
CA LEU A 66 12.69 12.45 1.88
C LEU A 66 11.83 12.98 0.72
N ALA A 67 11.78 12.25 -0.40
CA ALA A 67 10.93 12.58 -1.53
C ALA A 67 9.45 12.54 -1.12
N PHE A 68 9.03 11.49 -0.43
CA PHE A 68 7.67 11.37 0.08
C PHE A 68 7.33 12.42 1.15
N ALA A 69 8.24 12.72 2.07
CA ALA A 69 8.04 13.79 3.06
C ALA A 69 7.86 15.16 2.40
N SER A 70 8.58 15.43 1.31
CA SER A 70 8.45 16.66 0.52
C SER A 70 7.12 16.73 -0.22
N PHE A 71 6.67 15.59 -0.77
CA PHE A 71 5.34 15.46 -1.34
C PHE A 71 4.25 15.73 -0.30
N ALA A 72 4.29 15.06 0.85
CA ALA A 72 3.32 15.22 1.94
C ALA A 72 3.25 16.68 2.44
N HIS A 73 4.41 17.33 2.59
CA HIS A 73 4.49 18.73 2.97
C HIS A 73 3.82 19.65 1.92
N SER A 74 4.13 19.44 0.64
CA SER A 74 3.55 20.22 -0.46
C SER A 74 2.04 20.05 -0.54
N TYR A 75 1.58 18.81 -0.36
CA TYR A 75 0.17 18.47 -0.34
C TYR A 75 -0.57 19.14 0.82
N ALA A 76 -0.04 19.07 2.04
CA ALA A 76 -0.65 19.71 3.19
C ALA A 76 -0.77 21.24 3.04
N ARG A 77 0.19 21.87 2.35
CA ARG A 77 0.15 23.31 2.04
C ARG A 77 -0.97 23.67 1.07
N LEU A 78 -1.31 22.79 0.14
CA LEU A 78 -2.38 23.02 -0.83
C LEU A 78 -3.76 22.97 -0.19
N HIS A 79 -3.97 21.97 0.67
CA HIS A 79 -5.30 21.65 1.17
C HIS A 79 -5.65 22.42 2.45
N HIS A 80 -4.66 22.93 3.22
CA HIS A 80 -4.87 23.72 4.44
C HIS A 80 -5.86 23.09 5.45
N THR A 81 -6.06 21.78 5.38
CA THR A 81 -7.00 21.04 6.23
C THR A 81 -6.25 20.35 7.36
N LEU A 82 -6.91 20.24 8.51
CA LEU A 82 -6.47 19.37 9.60
C LEU A 82 -6.39 17.91 9.14
N ASP A 83 -7.13 17.54 8.09
CA ASP A 83 -7.22 16.19 7.52
C ASP A 83 -6.21 15.91 6.38
N SER A 84 -5.20 16.77 6.20
CA SER A 84 -4.24 16.64 5.10
C SER A 84 -3.50 15.29 5.09
N SER A 85 -3.27 14.68 6.25
CA SER A 85 -2.68 13.34 6.33
C SER A 85 -3.60 12.25 5.78
N TYR A 86 -4.88 12.25 6.16
CA TYR A 86 -5.85 11.29 5.62
C TYR A 86 -6.04 11.44 4.12
N MET A 87 -6.08 12.68 3.63
CA MET A 87 -6.18 12.96 2.21
C MET A 87 -4.95 12.49 1.43
N ALA A 88 -3.74 12.71 1.96
CA ALA A 88 -2.52 12.22 1.32
C ALA A 88 -2.41 10.68 1.36
N ALA A 89 -2.86 10.03 2.44
CA ALA A 89 -2.95 8.57 2.49
C ALA A 89 -3.97 8.04 1.46
N GLY A 90 -5.14 8.67 1.36
CA GLY A 90 -6.16 8.32 0.36
C GLY A 90 -5.67 8.51 -1.07
N LEU A 91 -4.95 9.59 -1.36
CA LEU A 91 -4.30 9.80 -2.66
C LEU A 91 -3.25 8.72 -2.94
N ALA A 92 -2.50 8.29 -1.93
CA ALA A 92 -1.53 7.22 -2.07
C ALA A 92 -2.22 5.87 -2.40
N SER A 93 -3.34 5.55 -1.73
CA SER A 93 -4.19 4.41 -2.07
C SER A 93 -4.73 4.47 -3.49
N LEU A 94 -5.19 5.64 -3.93
CA LEU A 94 -5.75 5.82 -5.26
C LEU A 94 -4.70 5.63 -6.37
N ARG A 95 -3.46 6.09 -6.14
CA ARG A 95 -2.37 5.84 -7.08
C ARG A 95 -1.98 4.36 -7.12
N MET A 96 -1.81 3.72 -5.96
CA MET A 96 -1.60 2.28 -5.88
C MET A 96 -2.71 1.51 -6.61
N TRP A 97 -3.97 1.93 -6.45
CA TRP A 97 -5.10 1.36 -7.16
C TRP A 97 -5.02 1.54 -8.67
N ARG A 98 -4.66 2.73 -9.15
CA ARG A 98 -4.45 2.97 -10.58
C ARG A 98 -3.40 2.01 -11.14
N ASP A 99 -2.28 1.88 -10.44
CA ASP A 99 -1.18 1.02 -10.87
C ASP A 99 -1.61 -0.45 -10.88
N LEU A 100 -2.43 -0.89 -9.91
CA LEU A 100 -3.05 -2.24 -9.87
C LEU A 100 -3.98 -2.56 -11.05
N ARG A 101 -4.54 -1.55 -11.73
CA ARG A 101 -5.44 -1.73 -12.88
C ARG A 101 -4.69 -1.95 -14.20
N GLU A 102 -3.38 -1.73 -14.22
CA GLU A 102 -2.57 -2.01 -15.40
C GLU A 102 -2.43 -3.52 -15.64
N ASP A 103 -2.15 -3.95 -16.87
CA ASP A 103 -2.16 -5.37 -17.28
C ASP A 103 -1.24 -6.26 -16.41
N SER A 104 -0.14 -5.70 -15.88
CA SER A 104 0.79 -6.38 -14.96
C SER A 104 0.79 -5.80 -13.55
N GLY A 105 -0.11 -4.85 -13.26
CA GLY A 105 -0.14 -4.12 -11.99
C GLY A 105 -0.33 -5.01 -10.78
N ARG A 106 -1.24 -5.99 -10.90
CA ARG A 106 -1.51 -6.97 -9.84
C ARG A 106 -0.31 -7.86 -9.52
N GLU A 107 0.33 -8.42 -10.55
CA GLU A 107 1.51 -9.27 -10.38
C GLU A 107 2.67 -8.49 -9.75
N GLN A 108 2.92 -7.26 -10.22
CA GLN A 108 3.94 -6.38 -9.65
C GLN A 108 3.66 -6.03 -8.19
N PHE A 109 2.40 -5.77 -7.83
CA PHE A 109 2.04 -5.50 -6.44
C PHE A 109 2.23 -6.72 -5.54
N VAL A 110 1.85 -7.92 -6.00
CA VAL A 110 2.07 -9.16 -5.26
C VAL A 110 3.56 -9.39 -5.06
N ASP A 111 4.36 -9.24 -6.11
CA ASP A 111 5.81 -9.39 -6.03
C ASP A 111 6.44 -8.38 -5.07
N TRP A 112 6.01 -7.11 -5.12
CA TRP A 112 6.40 -6.07 -4.18
C TRP A 112 6.05 -6.44 -2.73
N ALA A 113 4.81 -6.87 -2.49
CA ALA A 113 4.36 -7.28 -1.16
C ALA A 113 5.19 -8.47 -0.65
N MET A 114 5.49 -9.44 -1.50
CA MET A 114 6.37 -10.56 -1.14
C MET A 114 7.79 -10.09 -0.81
N GLN A 115 8.35 -9.14 -1.55
CA GLN A 115 9.65 -8.55 -1.25
C GLN A 115 9.67 -7.83 0.11
N LEU A 116 8.59 -7.11 0.46
CA LEU A 116 8.45 -6.49 1.79
C LEU A 116 8.52 -7.51 2.93
N PHE A 117 7.86 -8.66 2.76
CA PHE A 117 7.81 -9.70 3.80
C PHE A 117 9.11 -10.52 3.86
N VAL A 118 9.73 -10.81 2.73
CA VAL A 118 11.00 -11.55 2.69
C VAL A 118 12.15 -10.69 3.18
N GLY A 119 12.24 -9.42 2.77
CA GLY A 119 13.36 -8.54 3.12
C GLY A 119 13.42 -8.12 4.59
N GLY A 120 12.31 -8.24 5.33
CA GLY A 120 12.21 -7.80 6.73
C GLY A 120 12.23 -8.90 7.77
N TYR A 121 12.15 -10.17 7.37
CA TYR A 121 11.87 -11.28 8.26
C TYR A 121 12.73 -12.51 7.93
N GLU A 122 12.76 -13.43 8.88
CA GLU A 122 13.51 -14.68 8.75
C GLU A 122 12.81 -15.61 7.75
N VAL A 123 13.59 -16.06 6.75
CA VAL A 123 13.18 -17.05 5.77
C VAL A 123 14.09 -18.27 5.92
N THR A 124 13.51 -19.46 5.98
CA THR A 124 14.25 -20.72 6.13
C THR A 124 13.68 -21.80 5.24
N GLN A 125 14.48 -22.86 5.02
CA GLN A 125 13.97 -24.16 4.62
C GLN A 125 13.76 -25.01 5.89
N LEU A 126 12.70 -25.81 5.91
CA LEU A 126 12.43 -26.75 7.00
C LEU A 126 13.04 -28.10 6.65
N GLU A 127 13.64 -28.77 7.63
CA GLU A 127 14.30 -30.06 7.42
C GLU A 127 13.29 -31.12 6.95
N GLY A 128 13.57 -31.77 5.84
CA GLY A 128 12.73 -32.84 5.29
C GLY A 128 11.52 -32.40 4.47
N GLN A 129 11.30 -31.09 4.26
CA GLN A 129 10.16 -30.54 3.51
C GLN A 129 10.47 -30.11 2.07
N GLY A 130 11.63 -30.49 1.51
CA GLY A 130 12.01 -30.17 0.13
C GLY A 130 12.82 -28.87 0.00
N ASP A 131 12.67 -28.18 -1.14
CA ASP A 131 13.37 -26.93 -1.47
C ASP A 131 12.52 -25.67 -1.11
N GLU A 132 11.33 -25.90 -0.56
CA GLU A 132 10.33 -24.90 -0.22
C GLU A 132 10.83 -23.93 0.84
N LEU A 133 10.47 -22.66 0.68
CA LEU A 133 10.85 -21.58 1.58
C LEU A 133 9.69 -21.19 2.49
N TYR A 134 10.02 -20.94 3.74
CA TYR A 134 9.09 -20.63 4.80
C TYR A 134 9.44 -19.30 5.44
N VAL A 135 8.43 -18.53 5.81
CA VAL A 135 8.60 -17.29 6.58
C VAL A 135 8.03 -17.46 7.98
N HIS A 136 8.73 -16.89 8.96
CA HIS A 136 8.29 -16.92 10.34
C HIS A 136 6.99 -16.12 10.50
N ARG A 137 6.05 -16.59 11.34
CA ARG A 137 4.78 -15.92 11.72
C ARG A 137 4.88 -14.42 12.05
N LYS A 138 6.06 -13.92 12.44
CA LYS A 138 6.31 -12.48 12.62
C LYS A 138 6.06 -11.66 11.33
N ALA A 139 6.31 -12.23 10.16
CA ALA A 139 5.98 -11.59 8.88
C ALA A 139 4.47 -11.51 8.68
N LEU A 140 3.73 -12.57 9.02
CA LEU A 140 2.26 -12.56 8.99
C LEU A 140 1.69 -11.51 9.94
N LYS A 141 2.31 -11.30 11.10
CA LYS A 141 1.92 -10.22 12.01
C LYS A 141 2.11 -8.84 11.38
N ALA A 142 3.16 -8.66 10.59
CA ALA A 142 3.39 -7.41 9.86
C ALA A 142 2.32 -7.19 8.80
N LEU A 143 2.01 -8.23 8.03
CA LEU A 143 0.93 -8.25 7.05
C LEU A 143 -0.42 -7.93 7.69
N HIS A 144 -0.74 -8.57 8.82
CA HIS A 144 -1.98 -8.34 9.59
C HIS A 144 -2.15 -6.87 9.97
N VAL A 145 -1.08 -6.24 10.46
CA VAL A 145 -1.06 -4.83 10.83
C VAL A 145 -1.12 -3.92 9.60
N LEU A 146 -0.35 -4.25 8.55
CA LEU A 146 -0.24 -3.46 7.33
C LEU A 146 -1.59 -3.31 6.61
N PHE A 147 -2.38 -4.38 6.58
CA PHE A 147 -3.72 -4.39 5.99
C PHE A 147 -4.85 -4.08 7.00
N ASP A 148 -4.50 -3.76 8.26
CA ASP A 148 -5.43 -3.51 9.38
C ASP A 148 -6.58 -4.55 9.41
N MET A 149 -6.23 -5.83 9.30
CA MET A 149 -7.18 -6.92 9.05
C MET A 149 -8.20 -7.10 10.16
N GLU A 150 -7.83 -6.80 11.39
CA GLU A 150 -8.76 -6.86 12.52
C GLU A 150 -9.91 -5.85 12.34
N ARG A 151 -9.61 -4.64 11.86
CA ARG A 151 -10.64 -3.61 11.66
C ARG A 151 -11.37 -3.76 10.34
N ASN A 152 -10.66 -4.12 9.27
CA ASN A 152 -11.21 -4.16 7.92
C ASN A 152 -11.94 -5.47 7.62
N LEU A 153 -11.46 -6.59 8.16
CA LEU A 153 -11.97 -7.94 7.87
C LEU A 153 -12.54 -8.64 9.11
N GLY A 154 -12.33 -8.12 10.32
CA GLY A 154 -12.73 -8.79 11.55
C GLY A 154 -11.91 -10.04 11.86
N VAL A 155 -10.75 -10.20 11.23
CA VAL A 155 -9.87 -11.35 11.39
C VAL A 155 -8.77 -10.99 12.36
N ASP A 156 -8.76 -11.63 13.53
CA ASP A 156 -7.66 -11.50 14.48
C ASP A 156 -6.39 -12.21 13.98
N TYR A 157 -5.26 -11.91 14.61
CA TYR A 157 -3.97 -12.44 14.17
C TYR A 157 -3.87 -13.97 14.28
N GLN A 158 -4.47 -14.58 15.30
CA GLN A 158 -4.41 -16.04 15.48
C GLN A 158 -5.24 -16.72 14.39
N ALA A 159 -6.45 -16.21 14.13
CA ALA A 159 -7.29 -16.72 13.05
C ALA A 159 -6.61 -16.64 11.67
N LEU A 160 -5.84 -15.57 11.41
CA LEU A 160 -5.03 -15.47 10.19
C LEU A 160 -3.94 -16.55 10.13
N LEU A 161 -3.19 -16.75 11.22
CA LEU A 161 -2.13 -17.76 11.28
C LEU A 161 -2.69 -19.17 11.10
N ASP A 162 -3.76 -19.50 11.82
CA ASP A 162 -4.44 -20.81 11.75
C ASP A 162 -4.93 -21.09 10.31
N MET A 163 -5.51 -20.08 9.64
CA MET A 163 -5.96 -20.22 8.25
C MET A 163 -4.79 -20.52 7.29
N MET A 164 -3.65 -19.86 7.48
CA MET A 164 -2.48 -20.06 6.62
C MET A 164 -1.83 -21.41 6.85
N GLN A 165 -1.76 -21.87 8.10
CA GLN A 165 -1.26 -23.20 8.45
C GLN A 165 -2.18 -24.29 7.94
N ALA A 166 -3.50 -24.15 8.12
CA ALA A 166 -4.47 -25.09 7.56
C ALA A 166 -4.37 -25.19 6.02
N ALA A 167 -4.19 -24.06 5.33
CA ALA A 167 -3.98 -24.05 3.88
C ALA A 167 -2.66 -24.72 3.45
N ALA A 168 -1.62 -24.63 4.27
CA ALA A 168 -0.34 -25.29 4.05
C ALA A 168 -0.40 -26.80 4.31
N GLU A 169 -1.07 -27.22 5.38
CA GLU A 169 -1.33 -28.62 5.71
C GLU A 169 -2.17 -29.31 4.61
N GLU A 170 -3.20 -28.63 4.10
CA GLU A 170 -4.02 -29.13 2.98
C GLU A 170 -3.18 -29.36 1.72
N GLN A 171 -2.16 -28.53 1.49
CA GLN A 171 -1.19 -28.66 0.40
C GLN A 171 -0.03 -29.62 0.70
N GLN A 172 -0.03 -30.26 1.87
CA GLN A 172 1.04 -31.15 2.34
C GLN A 172 2.41 -30.45 2.46
N LEU A 173 2.41 -29.13 2.69
CA LEU A 173 3.62 -28.32 2.89
C LEU A 173 4.03 -28.20 4.36
N LEU A 174 3.12 -28.53 5.28
CA LEU A 174 3.37 -28.62 6.71
C LEU A 174 2.82 -29.94 7.24
N ASP A 175 3.61 -30.59 8.10
CA ASP A 175 3.19 -31.73 8.92
C ASP A 175 2.48 -31.20 10.18
N PRO A 176 1.17 -31.51 10.39
CA PRO A 176 0.42 -31.05 11.56
C PRO A 176 0.87 -31.71 12.88
N ASP A 177 1.59 -32.84 12.81
CA ASP A 177 2.10 -33.52 14.00
C ASP A 177 3.49 -33.00 14.43
N ASN A 178 4.10 -32.12 13.63
CA ASN A 178 5.42 -31.56 13.93
C ASN A 178 5.33 -30.16 14.57
N PRO A 179 5.61 -30.00 15.87
CA PRO A 179 5.52 -28.70 16.55
C PRO A 179 6.54 -27.66 16.07
N ASP A 180 7.61 -28.09 15.39
CA ASP A 180 8.58 -27.14 14.82
C ASP A 180 7.98 -26.34 13.64
N HIS A 181 6.84 -26.76 13.11
CA HIS A 181 6.11 -26.09 12.04
C HIS A 181 5.16 -24.98 12.53
N ASP A 182 4.85 -24.93 13.82
CA ASP A 182 3.83 -24.03 14.41
C ASP A 182 4.12 -22.53 14.21
N ASP A 183 5.37 -22.17 13.95
CA ASP A 183 5.81 -20.78 13.80
C ASP A 183 6.11 -20.37 12.34
N TRP A 184 5.85 -21.25 11.38
CA TRP A 184 6.25 -21.09 9.97
C TRP A 184 5.07 -21.19 9.01
N VAL A 185 5.17 -20.44 7.91
CA VAL A 185 4.20 -20.47 6.80
C VAL A 185 4.96 -20.51 5.47
N PRO A 186 4.61 -21.41 4.54
CA PRO A 186 5.24 -21.44 3.21
C PRO A 186 5.04 -20.12 2.45
N LEU A 187 6.08 -19.66 1.74
CA LEU A 187 5.99 -18.44 0.93
C LEU A 187 4.92 -18.54 -0.16
N ASP A 188 4.66 -19.73 -0.70
CA ASP A 188 3.64 -19.95 -1.73
C ASP A 188 2.23 -19.74 -1.20
N VAL A 189 1.96 -20.18 0.03
CA VAL A 189 0.68 -19.94 0.71
C VAL A 189 0.50 -18.44 0.97
N LEU A 190 1.56 -17.76 1.40
CA LEU A 190 1.54 -16.31 1.60
C LEU A 190 1.31 -15.54 0.30
N ARG A 191 1.92 -15.97 -0.81
CA ARG A 191 1.71 -15.39 -2.14
C ARG A 191 0.26 -15.57 -2.58
N LEU A 192 -0.27 -16.80 -2.53
CA LEU A 192 -1.65 -17.09 -2.93
C LEU A 192 -2.66 -16.26 -2.12
N PHE A 193 -2.41 -16.12 -0.82
CA PHE A 193 -3.23 -15.25 0.02
C PHE A 193 -3.14 -13.79 -0.41
N THR A 194 -1.94 -13.29 -0.71
CA THR A 194 -1.71 -11.90 -1.13
C THR A 194 -2.38 -11.62 -2.48
N GLU A 195 -2.35 -12.57 -3.42
CA GLU A 195 -3.10 -12.52 -4.68
C GLU A 195 -4.60 -12.40 -4.41
N SER A 196 -5.13 -13.31 -3.58
CA SER A 196 -6.57 -13.32 -3.22
C SER A 196 -7.01 -12.04 -2.52
N LEU A 197 -6.18 -11.51 -1.63
CA LEU A 197 -6.42 -10.24 -0.94
C LEU A 197 -6.41 -9.08 -1.94
N THR A 198 -5.48 -9.07 -2.88
CA THR A 198 -5.36 -8.05 -3.93
C THR A 198 -6.57 -8.07 -4.86
N ASP A 199 -7.05 -9.24 -5.25
CA ASP A 199 -8.26 -9.41 -6.04
C ASP A 199 -9.50 -8.91 -5.28
N GLY A 200 -9.63 -9.25 -4.00
CA GLY A 200 -10.71 -8.76 -3.14
C GLY A 200 -10.71 -7.23 -3.01
N MET A 201 -9.54 -6.63 -2.72
CA MET A 201 -9.38 -5.18 -2.68
C MET A 201 -9.72 -4.54 -4.03
N SER A 202 -9.25 -5.13 -5.13
CA SER A 202 -9.51 -4.62 -6.48
C SER A 202 -11.00 -4.59 -6.80
N GLY A 203 -11.72 -5.69 -6.52
CA GLY A 203 -13.17 -5.74 -6.74
C GLY A 203 -13.94 -4.72 -5.90
N ILE A 204 -13.50 -4.47 -4.67
CA ILE A 204 -14.08 -3.41 -3.82
C ILE A 204 -13.80 -2.02 -4.43
N MET A 205 -12.57 -1.75 -4.84
CA MET A 205 -12.19 -0.45 -5.41
C MET A 205 -12.92 -0.18 -6.72
N GLU A 206 -13.05 -1.17 -7.61
CA GLU A 206 -13.86 -1.07 -8.84
C GLU A 206 -15.33 -0.73 -8.55
N SER A 207 -15.87 -1.24 -7.44
CA SER A 207 -17.26 -0.95 -7.06
C SER A 207 -17.47 0.48 -6.53
N PHE A 208 -16.44 1.06 -5.90
CA PHE A 208 -16.51 2.39 -5.30
C PHE A 208 -16.09 3.52 -6.25
N PHE A 209 -15.13 3.25 -7.13
CA PHE A 209 -14.52 4.26 -7.98
C PHE A 209 -15.03 4.11 -9.41
N SER A 210 -15.97 4.99 -9.79
CA SER A 210 -16.32 5.24 -11.19
C SER A 210 -15.16 5.90 -11.95
N ASP A 211 -15.31 6.08 -13.26
CA ASP A 211 -14.39 6.88 -14.10
C ASP A 211 -14.12 8.30 -13.55
N ASP A 212 -14.95 8.80 -12.63
CA ASP A 212 -14.75 10.10 -11.97
C ASP A 212 -13.53 10.13 -11.03
N ALA A 213 -13.11 8.97 -10.50
CA ALA A 213 -11.94 8.88 -9.62
C ALA A 213 -10.65 9.27 -10.34
N GLU A 214 -10.52 8.92 -11.61
CA GLU A 214 -9.40 9.29 -12.47
C GLU A 214 -9.33 10.81 -12.69
N GLN A 215 -10.49 11.46 -12.84
CA GLN A 215 -10.54 12.91 -12.97
C GLN A 215 -10.12 13.62 -11.68
N VAL A 216 -10.53 13.08 -10.53
CA VAL A 216 -10.10 13.60 -9.22
C VAL A 216 -8.60 13.43 -9.05
N LEU A 217 -8.06 12.25 -9.37
CA LEU A 217 -6.62 11.99 -9.33
C LEU A 217 -5.85 12.97 -10.21
N ALA A 218 -6.21 13.08 -11.49
CA ALA A 218 -5.53 13.96 -12.44
C ALA A 218 -5.50 15.42 -11.95
N GLY A 219 -6.64 15.95 -11.48
CA GLY A 219 -6.71 17.32 -10.96
C GLY A 219 -5.85 17.55 -9.70
N VAL A 220 -5.76 16.56 -8.83
CA VAL A 220 -4.93 16.61 -7.63
C VAL A 220 -3.44 16.49 -7.98
N GLU A 221 -3.08 15.65 -8.93
CA GLU A 221 -1.70 15.48 -9.41
C GLU A 221 -1.19 16.75 -10.09
N GLU A 222 -1.98 17.36 -10.98
CA GLU A 222 -1.66 18.63 -11.61
C GLU A 222 -1.47 19.74 -10.57
N GLY A 223 -2.37 19.83 -9.58
CA GLY A 223 -2.27 20.80 -8.50
C GLY A 223 -1.00 20.61 -7.66
N THR A 224 -0.67 19.35 -7.35
CA THR A 224 0.51 19.02 -6.54
C THR A 224 1.81 19.29 -7.29
N ALA A 225 1.89 18.89 -8.56
CA ALA A 225 3.04 19.15 -9.42
C ALA A 225 3.32 20.64 -9.56
N ALA A 226 2.28 21.45 -9.80
CA ALA A 226 2.42 22.91 -9.90
C ALA A 226 2.96 23.54 -8.60
N VAL A 227 2.60 22.99 -7.43
CA VAL A 227 3.13 23.48 -6.14
C VAL A 227 4.55 23.01 -5.88
N GLN A 228 4.90 21.78 -6.26
CA GLN A 228 6.26 21.29 -6.17
C GLN A 228 7.20 22.10 -7.07
N GLU A 229 6.79 22.40 -8.30
CA GLU A 229 7.54 23.25 -9.23
C GLU A 229 7.73 24.67 -8.66
N ALA A 230 6.65 25.26 -8.13
CA ALA A 230 6.73 26.59 -7.50
C ALA A 230 7.61 26.60 -6.24
N ALA A 231 7.60 25.52 -5.45
CA ALA A 231 8.45 25.37 -4.28
C ALA A 231 9.93 25.23 -4.67
N ALA A 232 10.24 24.38 -5.66
CA ALA A 232 11.59 24.19 -6.19
C ALA A 232 12.14 25.50 -6.78
N ALA A 233 11.33 26.24 -7.54
CA ALA A 233 11.72 27.54 -8.09
C ALA A 233 12.00 28.58 -6.98
N ALA A 234 11.18 28.60 -5.91
CA ALA A 234 11.39 29.49 -4.77
C ALA A 234 12.68 29.15 -3.99
N GLU A 235 13.00 27.86 -3.85
CA GLU A 235 14.23 27.40 -3.20
C GLU A 235 15.47 27.73 -4.03
N ALA A 236 15.42 27.51 -5.35
CA ALA A 236 16.49 27.91 -6.26
C ALA A 236 16.75 29.43 -6.27
N ALA A 237 15.69 30.24 -6.21
CA ALA A 237 15.80 31.70 -6.08
C ALA A 237 16.43 32.12 -4.74
N ALA A 238 16.04 31.46 -3.65
CA ALA A 238 16.64 31.71 -2.33
C ALA A 238 18.13 31.35 -2.28
N ALA A 239 18.52 30.24 -2.90
CA ALA A 239 19.92 29.79 -2.95
C ALA A 239 20.82 30.75 -3.76
N THR A 240 20.28 31.40 -4.79
CA THR A 240 21.02 32.33 -5.65
C THR A 240 21.05 33.77 -5.12
N GLY A 241 20.38 34.05 -3.99
CA GLY A 241 20.21 35.42 -3.48
C GLY A 241 19.39 36.32 -4.41
N ALA A 242 18.75 35.75 -5.44
CA ALA A 242 17.91 36.47 -6.37
C ALA A 242 16.59 36.80 -5.66
N VAL A 243 16.36 38.08 -5.39
CA VAL A 243 15.05 38.55 -4.90
C VAL A 243 14.03 38.27 -6.00
N PRO A 244 13.02 37.41 -5.77
CA PRO A 244 12.02 37.13 -6.79
C PRO A 244 11.29 38.44 -7.11
N GLY A 245 11.48 38.94 -8.33
CA GLY A 245 10.65 40.01 -8.85
C GLY A 245 9.20 39.56 -8.75
N LEU A 246 8.38 40.31 -8.01
CA LEU A 246 7.01 39.99 -7.66
C LEU A 246 6.12 40.04 -8.91
N GLN A 247 6.32 39.12 -9.86
CA GLN A 247 5.39 38.90 -10.96
C GLN A 247 4.17 38.21 -10.38
N ARG A 248 3.05 38.95 -10.29
CA ARG A 248 1.74 38.42 -9.93
C ARG A 248 1.45 37.20 -10.80
N ASN A 249 1.47 36.03 -10.18
CA ASN A 249 1.15 34.77 -10.81
C ASN A 249 -0.29 34.80 -11.35
N THR A 250 -0.46 34.80 -12.67
CA THR A 250 -1.76 34.74 -13.34
C THR A 250 -2.43 33.36 -13.26
N ASN A 251 -1.81 32.35 -12.62
CA ASN A 251 -2.40 31.01 -12.42
C ASN A 251 -3.53 30.94 -11.39
N SER A 252 -3.87 32.03 -10.68
CA SER A 252 -5.05 32.03 -9.80
C SER A 252 -6.36 31.70 -10.56
N SER A 253 -6.41 31.87 -11.88
CA SER A 253 -7.56 31.48 -12.72
C SER A 253 -7.67 29.96 -12.95
N ARG A 254 -6.56 29.20 -12.95
CA ARG A 254 -6.56 27.74 -13.15
C ARG A 254 -6.92 26.96 -11.90
N ILE A 255 -6.41 27.37 -10.73
CA ILE A 255 -6.73 26.74 -9.43
C ILE A 255 -8.22 26.95 -9.08
N SER A 256 -8.80 28.09 -9.47
CA SER A 256 -10.23 28.35 -9.29
C SER A 256 -11.12 27.55 -10.25
N SER A 257 -10.60 27.01 -11.36
CA SER A 257 -11.33 26.10 -12.25
C SER A 257 -11.43 24.69 -11.64
N ALA A 258 -10.34 24.14 -11.10
CA ALA A 258 -10.32 22.83 -10.44
C ALA A 258 -11.23 22.80 -9.19
N ARG A 259 -11.25 23.89 -8.41
CA ARG A 259 -12.19 24.05 -7.28
C ARG A 259 -13.67 24.12 -7.71
N ARG A 260 -13.96 24.55 -8.94
CA ARG A 260 -15.34 24.66 -9.45
C ARG A 260 -15.91 23.30 -9.84
N VAL A 261 -15.07 22.37 -10.29
CA VAL A 261 -15.45 20.98 -10.58
C VAL A 261 -15.76 20.22 -9.28
N ALA A 262 -14.94 20.39 -8.24
CA ALA A 262 -15.18 19.77 -6.92
C ALA A 262 -16.34 20.40 -6.11
N GLY A 263 -16.74 21.64 -6.43
CA GLY A 263 -17.78 22.38 -5.71
C GLY A 263 -19.18 22.34 -6.34
N GLN A 264 -19.35 21.65 -7.47
CA GLN A 264 -20.65 21.54 -8.13
C GLN A 264 -21.51 20.53 -7.37
N LYS A 265 -22.34 21.06 -6.46
CA LYS A 265 -23.35 20.33 -5.69
C LYS A 265 -24.01 19.25 -6.53
N SER A 266 -23.71 18.00 -6.20
CA SER A 266 -24.55 16.85 -6.51
C SER A 266 -25.92 17.07 -5.86
N THR A 267 -26.86 17.61 -6.63
CA THR A 267 -28.29 17.46 -6.37
C THR A 267 -28.69 16.07 -6.86
N LEU A 268 -28.20 15.03 -6.19
CA LEU A 268 -28.80 13.70 -6.29
C LEU A 268 -30.16 13.76 -5.58
N GLY A 269 -31.21 13.89 -6.38
CA GLY A 269 -32.57 13.70 -5.94
C GLY A 269 -32.69 12.33 -5.27
N ARG A 270 -33.18 12.31 -4.04
CA ARG A 270 -33.62 11.07 -3.38
C ARG A 270 -34.77 10.48 -4.20
N SER A 271 -34.49 9.46 -5.00
CA SER A 271 -35.53 8.55 -5.47
C SER A 271 -36.09 7.79 -4.26
N PRO A 272 -37.42 7.63 -4.15
CA PRO A 272 -38.03 6.87 -3.07
C PRO A 272 -37.64 5.39 -3.18
N VAL A 273 -37.21 4.84 -2.04
CA VAL A 273 -36.92 3.41 -1.87
C VAL A 273 -38.24 2.62 -2.01
N PRO A 274 -38.35 1.65 -2.93
CA PRO A 274 -39.52 0.79 -2.98
C PRO A 274 -39.59 -0.12 -1.73
N PRO A 275 -40.79 -0.43 -1.22
CA PRO A 275 -40.93 -1.26 -0.03
C PRO A 275 -40.40 -2.68 -0.27
N LEU A 276 -39.63 -3.17 0.71
CA LEU A 276 -39.15 -4.55 0.79
C LEU A 276 -40.33 -5.52 0.75
N GLY A 277 -40.37 -6.36 -0.29
CA GLY A 277 -41.29 -7.49 -0.37
C GLY A 277 -40.92 -8.58 0.66
N PRO A 278 -41.87 -9.47 0.99
CA PRO A 278 -41.65 -10.53 1.96
C PRO A 278 -40.62 -11.56 1.46
N PRO A 279 -39.91 -12.24 2.38
CA PRO A 279 -38.86 -13.20 2.03
C PRO A 279 -39.45 -14.43 1.31
N PRO A 280 -38.75 -14.96 0.29
CA PRO A 280 -39.16 -16.19 -0.37
C PRO A 280 -39.02 -17.40 0.57
N SER A 281 -40.06 -18.23 0.53
CA SER A 281 -40.18 -19.49 1.26
C SER A 281 -39.12 -20.51 0.80
N ALA A 282 -38.47 -21.15 1.77
CA ALA A 282 -37.49 -22.20 1.54
C ALA A 282 -38.17 -23.48 1.02
N ALA A 283 -37.89 -23.86 -0.21
CA ALA A 283 -38.24 -25.16 -0.75
C ALA A 283 -37.14 -25.72 -1.65
N GLY A 284 -36.67 -26.91 -1.30
CA GLY A 284 -36.40 -27.98 -2.27
C GLY A 284 -35.02 -27.99 -2.91
N GLY A 285 -34.21 -28.99 -2.54
CA GLY A 285 -32.86 -29.18 -3.05
C GLY A 285 -32.77 -29.76 -4.47
N ALA A 286 -31.54 -29.84 -4.97
CA ALA A 286 -31.10 -30.89 -5.89
C ALA A 286 -29.57 -30.92 -5.96
N SER A 287 -29.04 -32.11 -5.67
CA SER A 287 -27.68 -32.55 -5.93
C SER A 287 -27.32 -32.42 -7.41
N ARG A 288 -26.14 -31.89 -7.74
CA ARG A 288 -25.46 -32.20 -9.01
C ARG A 288 -23.94 -32.18 -8.87
N ARG A 289 -23.37 -33.28 -9.37
CA ARG A 289 -21.96 -33.66 -9.46
C ARG A 289 -21.15 -32.76 -10.41
N GLY A 290 -19.87 -32.60 -10.09
CA GLY A 290 -18.74 -32.99 -10.95
C GLY A 290 -18.43 -32.12 -12.16
N GLY A 291 -17.32 -31.39 -12.09
CA GLY A 291 -16.69 -30.73 -13.23
C GLY A 291 -15.35 -30.14 -12.82
N GLY A 292 -14.33 -30.99 -12.67
CA GLY A 292 -12.95 -30.56 -12.47
C GLY A 292 -12.38 -29.99 -13.77
N LEU A 293 -12.03 -28.71 -13.73
CA LEU A 293 -11.19 -28.05 -14.72
C LEU A 293 -9.83 -27.82 -14.06
N GLY A 294 -8.88 -28.71 -14.34
CA GLY A 294 -7.48 -28.49 -14.02
C GLY A 294 -6.94 -27.42 -14.97
N LEU A 295 -6.65 -26.24 -14.43
CA LEU A 295 -5.82 -25.25 -15.11
C LEU A 295 -4.35 -25.64 -14.91
N PRO A 296 -3.50 -25.49 -15.94
CA PRO A 296 -2.06 -25.71 -15.79
C PRO A 296 -1.46 -24.59 -14.93
N VAL A 297 -1.01 -24.94 -13.73
CA VAL A 297 -0.15 -24.08 -12.91
C VAL A 297 1.24 -24.13 -13.53
N THR A 298 1.65 -23.06 -14.20
CA THR A 298 3.06 -22.87 -14.60
C THR A 298 3.88 -22.56 -13.35
N PRO A 299 4.95 -23.31 -13.03
CA PRO A 299 5.79 -23.01 -11.88
C PRO A 299 6.53 -21.68 -12.11
N LEU A 300 6.21 -20.69 -11.28
CA LEU A 300 6.92 -19.40 -11.19
C LEU A 300 8.29 -19.60 -10.53
N LYS A 301 9.32 -18.95 -11.07
CA LYS A 301 10.70 -19.08 -10.60
C LYS A 301 10.94 -18.25 -9.33
N LEU A 302 10.63 -18.83 -8.17
CA LEU A 302 10.98 -18.27 -6.84
C LEU A 302 12.48 -18.16 -6.57
N SER A 303 13.32 -18.76 -7.43
CA SER A 303 14.78 -18.79 -7.26
C SER A 303 15.46 -17.40 -7.27
N THR A 304 14.80 -16.37 -7.82
CA THR A 304 15.35 -15.00 -7.82
C THR A 304 15.22 -14.31 -6.45
N LEU A 305 14.16 -14.61 -5.68
CA LEU A 305 13.94 -14.01 -4.36
C LEU A 305 14.88 -14.59 -3.29
N ALA A 306 15.20 -15.88 -3.37
CA ALA A 306 16.09 -16.56 -2.43
C ALA A 306 17.53 -16.04 -2.46
N THR A 307 18.01 -15.63 -3.63
CA THR A 307 19.41 -15.17 -3.81
C THR A 307 19.67 -13.78 -3.22
N GLN A 308 18.60 -13.03 -2.88
CA GLN A 308 18.72 -11.71 -2.24
C GLN A 308 18.47 -11.71 -0.74
N ALA A 309 17.94 -12.81 -0.19
CA ALA A 309 17.59 -12.95 1.22
C ALA A 309 18.65 -13.71 2.05
N LEU A 310 19.64 -14.32 1.38
CA LEU A 310 20.83 -14.96 1.95
C LEU A 310 22.07 -14.12 1.68
#